data_AF-A0A444JZI5-F1
#
_entry.id   AF-A0A444JZI5-F1
#
_cell.length_a   1.000
_cell.length_b   1.000
_cell.length_c   1.000
_cell.angle_alpha   90.00
_cell.angle_beta   90.00
_cell.angle_gamma   90.00
#
_symmetry.space_group_name_H-M   'P 1'
#
loop_
_entity.id
_entity.type
_entity.pdbx_description
1 polymer ?
#
loop_
_entity_poly.entity_id
_entity_poly.type
_entity_poly.pdbx_seq_one_letter_code
_entity_poly.pdbx_strand_id
1 'polypeptide(L)'
;AEVRRLLQVYGGNGSFKRYAGELLSAYQLKSAQLPEKFDLEVEENSYEIPLMLKVALGMRVRGGEAIEPDLLLAYVLADPETRVRTPARRAQTLLRELFAEAVEKQYPKGVRVPAAGVRKLKVNYRACSGTFDLAIRPFGGDLPDITNRSEPIGGARRIFDDCTDRLDDYSRMLGRSEGLKPSLAAVAQLPLGLRVKNCETLAGSPLRRLQELASNDALISIQKLAELAGMDPDKIAARAKQKELSAILGAFGYAHTAAPSFSLKSAKPDELAMVFGLEREADSDPEPSQHYRPMQLSIMLGMVIAFADGLLHPLEERRFFDKVDGAPGLSRDERVRLKAEIKVCAADA
;
A
#
# COMPACT_ATOMS: atom_id res chain seq x y z
N ALA A 1 27.04 26.18 14.69
CA ALA A 1 27.22 24.99 15.56
C ALA A 1 26.45 25.16 16.86
N GLU A 2 26.72 26.21 17.64
CA GLU A 2 26.10 26.39 18.97
C GLU A 2 24.57 26.44 18.98
N VAL A 3 23.94 27.19 18.07
CA VAL A 3 22.46 27.26 17.99
C VAL A 3 21.83 25.87 17.75
N ARG A 4 22.46 25.02 16.95
CA ARG A 4 21.98 23.64 16.71
C ARG A 4 22.12 22.77 17.97
N ARG A 5 23.22 22.92 18.72
CA ARG A 5 23.41 22.24 20.02
C ARG A 5 22.33 22.68 21.01
N LEU A 6 22.05 23.98 21.10
CA LEU A 6 21.00 24.51 21.98
C LEU A 6 19.61 24.03 21.57
N LEU A 7 19.31 23.87 20.27
CA LEU A 7 18.06 23.25 19.80
C LEU A 7 17.90 21.80 20.27
N GLN A 8 18.97 21.02 20.36
CA GLN A 8 18.90 19.66 20.91
C GLN A 8 18.56 19.64 22.41
N VAL A 9 19.01 20.64 23.17
CA VAL A 9 18.78 20.73 24.62
C VAL A 9 17.43 21.38 24.95
N TYR A 10 17.07 22.44 24.23
CA TYR A 10 15.94 23.32 24.55
C TYR A 10 14.83 23.31 23.49
N GLY A 11 14.91 22.44 22.48
CA GLY A 11 13.97 22.38 21.36
C GLY A 11 12.53 22.02 21.73
N GLY A 12 12.30 21.51 22.95
CA GLY A 12 10.96 21.34 23.50
C GLY A 12 10.22 22.66 23.77
N ASN A 13 10.93 23.78 23.88
CA ASN A 13 10.31 25.10 23.97
C ASN A 13 9.97 25.63 22.57
N GLY A 14 8.67 25.72 22.25
CA GLY A 14 8.21 26.11 20.91
C GLY A 14 8.69 27.49 20.46
N SER A 15 8.74 28.48 21.37
CA SER A 15 9.26 29.82 21.05
C SER A 15 10.75 29.80 20.73
N PHE A 16 11.55 29.11 21.55
CA PHE A 16 12.97 28.96 21.29
C PHE A 16 13.23 28.18 19.99
N LYS A 17 12.52 27.07 19.78
CA LYS A 17 12.59 26.27 18.54
C LYS A 17 12.38 27.14 17.31
N ARG A 18 11.30 27.94 17.31
CA ARG A 18 10.97 28.85 16.21
C ARG A 18 12.06 29.88 15.96
N TYR A 19 12.46 30.66 16.97
CA TYR A 19 13.43 31.74 16.78
C TYR A 19 14.84 31.22 16.42
N ALA A 20 15.27 30.11 17.02
CA ALA A 20 16.54 29.48 16.69
C ALA A 20 16.51 28.91 15.25
N GLY A 21 15.39 28.33 14.83
CA GLY A 21 15.18 27.86 13.45
C GLY A 21 15.18 29.00 12.43
N GLU A 22 14.50 30.11 12.71
CA GLU A 22 14.50 31.31 11.87
C GLU A 22 15.91 31.90 11.70
N LEU A 23 16.69 31.97 12.80
CA LEU A 23 18.07 32.45 12.76
C LEU A 23 18.98 31.52 11.93
N LEU A 24 18.86 30.20 12.11
CA LEU A 24 19.63 29.23 11.34
C LEU A 24 19.28 29.29 9.84
N SER A 25 18.00 29.44 9.51
CA SER A 25 17.52 29.61 8.14
C SER A 25 18.08 30.90 7.53
N ALA A 26 18.01 32.02 8.26
CA ALA A 26 18.56 33.30 7.83
C ALA A 26 20.08 33.23 7.57
N TYR A 27 20.83 32.58 8.47
CA TYR A 27 22.26 32.34 8.31
C TYR A 27 22.56 31.49 7.06
N GLN A 28 21.82 30.40 6.86
CA GLN A 28 21.98 29.52 5.71
C GLN A 28 21.68 30.26 4.39
N LEU A 29 20.60 31.03 4.33
CA LEU A 29 20.21 31.78 3.13
C LEU A 29 21.16 32.93 2.80
N LYS A 30 21.82 33.52 3.81
CA LYS A 30 22.85 34.54 3.61
C LYS A 30 24.19 33.93 3.19
N SER A 31 24.40 32.63 3.44
CA SER A 31 25.59 31.96 2.93
C SER A 31 25.54 31.93 1.39
N ALA A 32 26.68 32.16 0.74
CA ALA A 32 26.78 32.08 -0.72
C ALA A 32 26.92 30.62 -1.22
N GLN A 33 26.85 29.65 -0.31
CA GLN A 33 26.99 28.23 -0.60
C GLN A 33 25.62 27.58 -0.58
N LEU A 34 25.25 26.99 -1.71
CA LEU A 34 24.07 26.15 -1.79
C LEU A 34 24.30 24.90 -0.94
N PRO A 35 23.37 24.55 -0.05
CA PRO A 35 23.48 23.30 0.68
C PRO A 35 23.32 22.13 -0.30
N GLU A 36 24.09 21.06 -0.11
CA GLU A 36 23.94 19.83 -0.91
C GLU A 36 22.57 19.18 -0.71
N LYS A 37 21.97 19.36 0.47
CA LYS A 37 20.62 18.90 0.81
C LYS A 37 19.87 19.97 1.61
N PHE A 38 18.59 20.12 1.34
CA PHE A 38 17.69 20.91 2.16
C PHE A 38 17.13 20.03 3.27
N ASP A 39 17.38 20.41 4.52
CA ASP A 39 16.67 19.83 5.66
C ASP A 39 15.27 20.44 5.70
N LEU A 40 14.30 19.72 5.14
CA LEU A 40 12.91 20.13 5.09
C LEU A 40 12.19 19.53 6.30
N GLU A 41 12.19 20.24 7.43
CA GLU A 41 11.22 19.96 8.50
C GLU A 41 9.84 20.36 7.99
N VAL A 42 9.00 19.37 7.69
CA VAL A 42 7.62 19.58 7.27
C VAL A 42 6.72 19.33 8.46
N GLU A 43 6.14 20.41 9.00
CA GLU A 43 5.00 20.31 9.91
C GLU A 43 3.72 20.27 9.06
N GLU A 44 2.88 19.26 9.29
CA GLU A 44 1.58 19.13 8.62
C GLU A 44 0.68 20.32 8.95
N ASN A 45 -0.11 20.77 7.96
CA ASN A 45 -1.08 21.87 8.13
C ASN A 45 -0.44 23.14 8.74
N SER A 46 0.78 23.46 8.32
CA SER A 46 1.41 24.72 8.70
C SER A 46 0.51 25.90 8.26
N TYR A 47 0.45 26.97 9.05
CA TYR A 47 -0.31 28.17 8.66
C TYR A 47 0.28 28.85 7.42
N GLU A 48 1.58 28.65 7.18
CA GLU A 48 2.30 29.11 6.00
C GLU A 48 3.34 28.08 5.58
N ILE A 49 3.52 27.91 4.26
CA ILE A 49 4.58 27.06 3.70
C ILE A 49 5.95 27.45 4.30
N PRO A 50 6.71 26.48 4.86
CA PRO A 50 8.04 26.72 5.40
C PRO A 50 8.97 27.41 4.41
N LEU A 51 9.72 28.42 4.88
CA LEU A 51 10.60 29.23 4.05
C LEU A 51 11.60 28.38 3.25
N MET A 52 12.23 27.40 3.88
CA MET A 52 13.23 26.55 3.23
C MET A 52 12.64 25.70 2.10
N LEU A 53 11.34 25.39 2.17
CA LEU A 53 10.61 24.70 1.11
C LEU A 53 10.35 25.62 -0.09
N LYS A 54 9.95 26.88 0.16
CA LYS A 54 9.85 27.90 -0.89
C LYS A 54 11.19 28.14 -1.59
N VAL A 55 12.27 28.17 -0.81
CA VAL A 55 13.64 28.32 -1.31
C VAL A 55 14.03 27.13 -2.19
N ALA A 56 13.82 25.90 -1.74
CA ALA A 56 14.14 24.69 -2.51
C ALA A 56 13.39 24.65 -3.84
N LEU A 57 12.10 24.97 -3.85
CA LEU A 57 11.31 25.10 -5.08
C LEU A 57 11.85 26.20 -5.99
N GLY A 58 12.09 27.39 -5.45
CA GLY A 58 12.65 28.52 -6.21
C GLY A 58 14.01 28.21 -6.82
N MET A 59 14.84 27.42 -6.15
CA MET A 59 16.13 26.96 -6.67
C MET A 59 15.97 26.10 -7.92
N ARG A 60 15.06 25.10 -7.90
CA ARG A 60 14.78 24.26 -9.08
C ARG A 60 14.28 25.11 -10.25
N VAL A 61 13.37 26.03 -9.99
CA VAL A 61 12.81 26.92 -11.02
C VAL A 61 13.88 27.84 -11.61
N ARG A 62 14.76 28.41 -10.77
CA ARG A 62 15.87 29.26 -11.23
C ARG A 62 16.89 28.48 -12.07
N GLY A 63 17.20 27.25 -11.67
CA GLY A 63 18.10 26.36 -12.39
C GLY A 63 17.48 25.71 -13.64
N GLY A 64 16.17 25.87 -13.86
CA GLY A 64 15.45 25.16 -14.92
C GLY A 64 15.37 23.65 -14.69
N GLU A 65 15.61 23.18 -13.47
CA GLU A 65 15.61 21.78 -13.06
C GLU A 65 14.19 21.25 -12.86
N ALA A 66 14.03 19.93 -12.89
CA ALA A 66 12.77 19.31 -12.49
C ALA A 66 12.63 19.34 -10.96
N ILE A 67 11.41 19.62 -10.49
CA ILE A 67 11.03 19.45 -9.09
C ILE A 67 10.85 17.95 -8.85
N GLU A 68 11.61 17.39 -7.92
CA GLU A 68 11.54 15.99 -7.57
C GLU A 68 10.22 15.66 -6.85
N PRO A 69 9.66 14.44 -7.02
CA PRO A 69 8.41 14.07 -6.37
C PRO A 69 8.43 14.24 -4.85
N ASP A 70 9.56 13.95 -4.20
CA ASP A 70 9.72 14.12 -2.76
C ASP A 70 9.61 15.58 -2.31
N LEU A 71 10.19 16.51 -3.08
CA LEU A 71 10.10 17.94 -2.80
C LEU A 71 8.66 18.44 -3.02
N LEU A 72 7.99 17.92 -4.04
CA LEU A 72 6.60 18.23 -4.33
C LEU A 72 5.65 17.67 -3.25
N LEU A 73 5.90 16.46 -2.76
CA LEU A 73 5.16 15.85 -1.66
C LEU A 73 5.35 16.64 -0.36
N ALA A 74 6.59 17.03 -0.05
CA ALA A 74 6.90 17.88 1.09
C ALA A 74 6.11 19.20 1.02
N TYR A 75 6.03 19.82 -0.16
CA TYR A 75 5.18 20.99 -0.38
C TYR A 75 3.71 20.69 -0.09
N VAL A 76 3.15 19.65 -0.70
CA VAL A 76 1.74 19.29 -0.55
C VAL A 76 1.39 19.03 0.92
N LEU A 77 2.24 18.33 1.67
CA LEU A 77 2.04 18.06 3.10
C LEU A 77 2.09 19.33 3.98
N ALA A 78 2.92 20.31 3.60
CA ALA A 78 3.04 21.58 4.32
C ALA A 78 1.93 22.58 3.97
N ASP A 79 1.27 22.39 2.83
CA ASP A 79 0.33 23.34 2.25
C ASP A 79 -0.93 23.53 3.11
N PRO A 80 -1.24 24.76 3.56
CA PRO A 80 -2.45 25.05 4.33
C PRO A 80 -3.75 24.63 3.63
N GLU A 81 -3.76 24.57 2.29
CA GLU A 81 -4.92 24.14 1.52
C GLU A 81 -5.05 22.61 1.43
N THR A 82 -4.02 21.85 1.81
CA THR A 82 -4.05 20.38 1.78
C THR A 82 -4.59 19.84 3.09
N ARG A 83 -5.63 18.99 3.01
CA ARG A 83 -6.11 18.24 4.17
C ARG A 83 -5.41 16.89 4.26
N VAL A 84 -4.41 16.77 5.12
CA VAL A 84 -3.75 15.48 5.39
C VAL A 84 -4.69 14.56 6.18
N ARG A 85 -5.18 13.48 5.54
CA ARG A 85 -6.08 12.48 6.14
C ARG A 85 -5.29 11.34 6.82
N THR A 86 -5.99 10.54 7.63
CA THR A 86 -5.39 9.44 8.40
C THR A 86 -4.61 8.41 7.57
N PRO A 87 -5.03 7.99 6.36
CA PRO A 87 -4.26 7.06 5.52
C PRO A 87 -2.88 7.59 5.17
N ALA A 88 -2.77 8.85 4.76
CA ALA A 88 -1.50 9.52 4.51
C ALA A 88 -0.57 9.49 5.74
N ARG A 89 -1.12 9.68 6.94
CA ARG A 89 -0.35 9.65 8.20
C ARG A 89 0.11 8.25 8.61
N ARG A 90 -0.76 7.25 8.47
CA ARG A 90 -0.46 5.85 8.89
C ARG A 90 0.46 5.13 7.92
N ALA A 91 0.41 5.49 6.64
CA ALA A 91 1.08 4.79 5.56
C ALA A 91 2.04 5.71 4.78
N GLN A 92 2.81 6.55 5.48
CA GLN A 92 3.67 7.58 4.86
C GLN A 92 4.64 7.02 3.81
N THR A 93 5.29 5.89 4.10
CA THR A 93 6.22 5.25 3.17
C THR A 93 5.52 4.81 1.89
N LEU A 94 4.34 4.19 2.01
CA LEU A 94 3.54 3.74 0.86
C LEU A 94 2.99 4.93 0.07
N LEU A 95 2.53 5.97 0.77
CA LEU A 95 2.08 7.21 0.15
C LEU A 95 3.19 7.85 -0.68
N ARG A 96 4.42 7.90 -0.14
CA ARG A 96 5.58 8.46 -0.85
C ARG A 96 5.89 7.68 -2.13
N GLU A 97 5.87 6.35 -2.07
CA GLU A 97 6.09 5.48 -3.24
C GLU A 97 4.99 5.70 -4.30
N LEU A 98 3.72 5.65 -3.91
CA LEU A 98 2.59 5.89 -4.82
C LEU A 98 2.59 7.28 -5.43
N PHE A 99 2.93 8.29 -4.63
CA PHE A 99 2.98 9.68 -5.07
C PHE A 99 4.09 9.88 -6.09
N ALA A 100 5.28 9.31 -5.84
CA ALA A 100 6.39 9.38 -6.78
C ALA A 100 6.04 8.74 -8.13
N GLU A 101 5.51 7.51 -8.11
CA GLU A 101 5.07 6.81 -9.32
C GLU A 101 4.00 7.60 -10.09
N ALA A 102 3.03 8.18 -9.38
CA ALA A 102 1.95 8.94 -10.01
C ALA A 102 2.45 10.27 -10.61
N VAL A 103 3.36 10.98 -9.93
CA VAL A 103 4.00 12.19 -10.46
C VAL A 103 4.83 11.86 -11.69
N GLU A 104 5.64 10.80 -11.67
CA GLU A 104 6.46 10.41 -12.81
C GLU A 104 5.61 10.00 -14.01
N LYS A 105 4.51 9.28 -13.77
CA LYS A 105 3.54 8.92 -14.82
C LYS A 105 2.87 10.15 -15.43
N GLN A 106 2.47 11.12 -14.61
CA GLN A 106 1.80 12.34 -15.09
C GLN A 106 2.78 13.34 -15.73
N TYR A 107 4.03 13.38 -15.24
CA TYR A 107 5.08 14.26 -15.71
C TYR A 107 6.34 13.47 -16.11
N PRO A 108 6.33 12.74 -17.25
CA PRO A 108 7.46 11.89 -17.65
C PRO A 108 8.77 12.64 -17.90
N LYS A 109 8.72 13.96 -18.09
CA LYS A 109 9.90 14.84 -18.28
C LYS A 109 10.27 15.62 -17.01
N GLY A 110 9.67 15.24 -15.88
CA GLY A 110 9.76 15.94 -14.59
C GLY A 110 8.84 17.17 -14.51
N VAL A 111 8.51 17.57 -13.29
CA VAL A 111 7.70 18.77 -13.03
C VAL A 111 8.59 20.00 -13.20
N ARG A 112 8.40 20.76 -14.28
CA ARG A 112 9.20 21.95 -14.58
C ARG A 112 8.32 23.19 -14.65
N VAL A 113 8.78 24.26 -14.01
CA VAL A 113 8.10 25.55 -14.04
C VAL A 113 9.04 26.57 -14.70
N PRO A 114 8.59 27.30 -15.74
CA PRO A 114 9.39 28.38 -16.31
C PRO A 114 9.60 29.50 -15.28
N ALA A 115 10.82 30.03 -15.17
CA ALA A 115 11.12 31.15 -14.28
C ALA A 115 10.47 32.47 -14.73
N ALA A 116 10.14 32.59 -16.01
CA ALA A 116 9.53 33.80 -16.58
C ALA A 116 8.15 34.09 -15.96
N GLY A 117 7.94 35.34 -15.54
CA GLY A 117 6.66 35.80 -14.99
C GLY A 117 6.33 35.29 -13.59
N VAL A 118 7.27 34.60 -12.91
CA VAL A 118 7.10 34.16 -11.52
C VAL A 118 7.50 35.30 -10.57
N ARG A 119 6.73 35.48 -9.49
CA ARG A 119 7.03 36.47 -8.43
C ARG A 119 8.37 36.13 -7.79
N LYS A 120 9.06 37.14 -7.26
CA LYS A 120 10.28 36.94 -6.48
C LYS A 120 9.93 36.59 -5.04
N LEU A 121 10.58 35.56 -4.50
CA LEU A 121 10.50 35.17 -3.11
C LEU A 121 11.04 36.30 -2.24
N LYS A 122 10.19 36.81 -1.34
CA LYS A 122 10.58 37.80 -0.34
C LYS A 122 10.94 37.08 0.95
N VAL A 123 12.18 37.27 1.40
CA VAL A 123 12.66 36.69 2.65
C VAL A 123 13.06 37.80 3.60
N ASN A 124 12.38 37.88 4.73
CA ASN A 124 12.69 38.84 5.79
C ASN A 124 12.96 38.06 7.08
N TYR A 125 14.10 38.33 7.71
CA TYR A 125 14.41 37.85 9.04
C TYR A 125 14.12 38.95 10.07
N ARG A 126 13.41 38.60 11.14
CA ARG A 126 13.19 39.48 12.29
C ARG A 126 13.94 38.93 13.49
N ALA A 127 14.71 39.78 14.17
CA ALA A 127 15.37 39.37 15.41
C ALA A 127 14.34 39.00 16.48
N CYS A 128 14.62 37.97 17.29
CA CYS A 128 13.77 37.57 18.42
C CYS A 128 13.50 38.74 19.39
N SER A 129 14.47 39.64 19.56
CA SER A 129 14.34 40.84 20.40
C SER A 129 13.49 41.95 19.76
N GLY A 130 13.08 41.80 18.50
CA GLY A 130 12.35 42.80 17.74
C GLY A 130 13.17 44.04 17.36
N THR A 131 14.48 44.03 17.63
CA THR A 131 15.37 45.19 17.47
C THR A 131 15.72 45.53 16.03
N PHE A 132 15.67 44.57 15.12
CA PHE A 132 15.92 44.79 13.70
C PHE A 132 15.20 43.76 12.82
N ASP A 133 15.02 44.17 11.56
CA ASP A 133 14.58 43.34 10.45
C ASP A 133 15.64 43.38 9.34
N LEU A 134 15.85 42.26 8.67
CA LEU A 134 16.81 42.13 7.57
C LEU A 134 16.14 41.46 6.37
N ALA A 135 16.10 42.18 5.25
CA ALA A 135 15.78 41.57 3.96
C ALA A 135 16.95 40.69 3.50
N ILE A 136 16.68 39.43 3.21
CA ILE A 136 17.67 38.45 2.79
C ILE A 136 17.46 38.17 1.30
N ARG A 137 18.54 38.22 0.53
CA ARG A 137 18.60 37.68 -0.83
C ARG A 137 19.15 36.26 -0.76
N PRO A 138 18.31 35.22 -0.92
CA PRO A 138 18.75 33.83 -0.78
C PRO A 138 19.90 33.49 -1.73
N PHE A 139 21.01 33.01 -1.17
CA PHE A 139 22.21 32.59 -1.91
C PHE A 139 22.71 33.68 -2.88
N GLY A 140 22.63 34.94 -2.47
CA GLY A 140 23.15 36.09 -3.23
C GLY A 140 22.30 36.56 -4.41
N GLY A 141 21.09 36.04 -4.60
CA GLY A 141 20.23 36.41 -5.73
C GLY A 141 18.74 36.34 -5.43
N ASP A 142 17.94 36.67 -6.44
CA ASP A 142 16.49 36.48 -6.39
C ASP A 142 16.14 35.01 -6.64
N LEU A 143 15.06 34.54 -6.01
CA LEU A 143 14.46 33.23 -6.26
C LEU A 143 13.01 33.40 -6.74
N PRO A 144 12.57 32.62 -7.74
CA PRO A 144 11.17 32.47 -8.06
C PRO A 144 10.37 31.91 -6.87
N ASP A 145 9.20 32.49 -6.61
CA ASP A 145 8.20 31.98 -5.66
C ASP A 145 6.99 31.44 -6.42
N ILE A 146 6.82 30.12 -6.39
CA ILE A 146 5.73 29.44 -7.08
C ILE A 146 4.56 29.06 -6.17
N THR A 147 4.59 29.38 -4.86
CA THR A 147 3.56 28.90 -3.92
C THR A 147 2.16 29.48 -4.18
N ASN A 148 2.08 30.59 -4.92
CA ASN A 148 0.82 31.21 -5.33
C ASN A 148 0.29 30.71 -6.69
N ARG A 149 0.97 29.75 -7.34
CA ARG A 149 0.56 29.24 -8.64
C ARG A 149 -0.43 28.10 -8.47
N SER A 150 -1.46 28.09 -9.32
CA SER A 150 -2.39 26.95 -9.39
C SER A 150 -1.71 25.68 -9.87
N GLU A 151 -0.81 25.76 -10.86
CA GLU A 151 -0.01 24.63 -11.33
C GLU A 151 1.49 24.91 -11.13
N PRO A 152 2.29 23.89 -10.71
CA PRO A 152 1.96 22.46 -10.64
C PRO A 152 1.34 21.99 -9.29
N ILE A 153 1.10 22.93 -8.37
CA ILE A 153 0.69 22.63 -6.98
C ILE A 153 -0.68 21.96 -6.91
N GLY A 154 -1.67 22.47 -7.66
CA GLY A 154 -3.01 21.89 -7.74
C GLY A 154 -3.01 20.48 -8.32
N GLY A 155 -2.20 20.24 -9.37
CA GLY A 155 -1.93 18.89 -9.87
C GLY A 155 -1.36 17.97 -8.80
N ALA A 156 -0.34 18.42 -8.07
CA ALA A 156 0.27 17.65 -7.00
C ALA A 156 -0.71 17.29 -5.87
N ARG A 157 -1.57 18.22 -5.46
CA ARG A 157 -2.61 17.97 -4.45
C ARG A 157 -3.61 16.91 -4.90
N ARG A 158 -4.05 16.94 -6.17
CA ARG A 158 -4.91 15.89 -6.73
C ARG A 158 -4.25 14.53 -6.72
N ILE A 159 -2.97 14.44 -7.12
CA ILE A 159 -2.21 13.19 -7.04
C ILE A 159 -2.14 12.69 -5.58
N PHE A 160 -1.86 13.58 -4.63
CA PHE A 160 -1.81 13.23 -3.21
C PHE A 160 -3.15 12.69 -2.70
N ASP A 161 -4.25 13.33 -3.05
CA ASP A 161 -5.60 12.89 -2.66
C ASP A 161 -5.91 11.50 -3.25
N ASP A 162 -5.63 11.30 -4.55
CA ASP A 162 -5.81 10.02 -5.23
C ASP A 162 -4.96 8.90 -4.60
N CYS A 163 -3.68 9.19 -4.28
CA CYS A 163 -2.81 8.24 -3.60
C CYS A 163 -3.30 7.94 -2.18
N THR A 164 -3.86 8.93 -1.48
CA THR A 164 -4.43 8.75 -0.14
C THR A 164 -5.68 7.88 -0.19
N ASP A 165 -6.56 8.10 -1.17
CA ASP A 165 -7.76 7.27 -1.39
C ASP A 165 -7.41 5.81 -1.67
N ARG A 166 -6.37 5.55 -2.46
CA ARG A 166 -5.87 4.19 -2.72
C ARG A 166 -5.30 3.49 -1.48
N LEU A 167 -5.06 4.21 -0.39
CA LEU A 167 -4.58 3.69 0.88
C LEU A 167 -5.66 3.64 1.96
N ASP A 168 -6.90 4.07 1.67
CA ASP A 168 -7.99 4.15 2.66
C ASP A 168 -8.26 2.79 3.32
N ASP A 169 -8.46 1.73 2.53
CA ASP A 169 -8.82 0.40 3.05
C ASP A 169 -7.64 -0.28 3.76
N TYR A 170 -6.41 -0.12 3.24
CA TYR A 170 -5.19 -0.52 3.94
C TYR A 170 -5.09 0.17 5.32
N SER A 171 -5.27 1.49 5.37
CA SER A 171 -5.21 2.28 6.59
C SER A 171 -6.28 1.90 7.62
N ARG A 172 -7.49 1.55 7.16
CA ARG A 172 -8.58 1.05 8.00
C ARG A 172 -8.22 -0.32 8.59
N MET A 173 -7.72 -1.24 7.77
CA MET A 173 -7.27 -2.56 8.21
C MET A 173 -6.13 -2.44 9.23
N LEU A 174 -5.10 -1.66 8.91
CA LEU A 174 -3.96 -1.43 9.79
C LEU A 174 -4.37 -0.82 11.13
N GLY A 175 -5.35 0.08 11.13
CA GLY A 175 -5.91 0.68 12.34
C GLY A 175 -6.70 -0.28 13.23
N ARG A 176 -7.09 -1.47 12.73
CA ARG A 176 -7.69 -2.55 13.51
C ARG A 176 -6.65 -3.55 14.04
N SER A 177 -5.44 -3.53 13.49
CA SER A 177 -4.37 -4.44 13.88
C SER A 177 -3.68 -3.98 15.17
N GLU A 178 -3.32 -4.95 16.01
CA GLU A 178 -2.59 -4.68 17.24
C GLU A 178 -1.23 -4.04 16.95
N GLY A 179 -0.96 -2.92 17.63
CA GLY A 179 0.31 -2.19 17.47
C GLY A 179 0.56 -1.64 16.06
N LEU A 180 -0.49 -1.45 15.24
CA LEU A 180 -0.37 -1.01 13.84
C LEU A 180 0.56 -1.88 13.00
N LYS A 181 0.63 -3.18 13.32
CA LYS A 181 1.40 -4.14 12.54
C LYS A 181 0.56 -4.60 11.34
N PRO A 182 1.09 -4.52 10.10
CA PRO A 182 0.36 -4.99 8.94
C PRO A 182 0.17 -6.50 9.01
N SER A 183 -1.00 -6.97 8.57
CA SER A 183 -1.30 -8.38 8.32
C SER A 183 -1.40 -8.67 6.83
N LEU A 184 -1.47 -9.94 6.46
CA LEU A 184 -1.71 -10.33 5.07
C LEU A 184 -3.03 -9.72 4.54
N ALA A 185 -4.08 -9.73 5.37
CA ALA A 185 -5.37 -9.10 5.06
C ALA A 185 -5.26 -7.59 4.83
N ALA A 186 -4.41 -6.88 5.59
CA ALA A 186 -4.16 -5.47 5.35
C ALA A 186 -3.43 -5.26 4.02
N VAL A 187 -2.33 -5.98 3.79
CA VAL A 187 -1.52 -5.88 2.56
C VAL A 187 -2.34 -6.22 1.30
N ALA A 188 -3.31 -7.13 1.38
CA ALA A 188 -4.22 -7.43 0.28
C ALA A 188 -5.00 -6.20 -0.24
N GLN A 189 -5.22 -5.19 0.62
CA GLN A 189 -5.89 -3.94 0.25
C GLN A 189 -4.98 -2.96 -0.50
N LEU A 190 -3.67 -3.24 -0.59
CA LEU A 190 -2.76 -2.39 -1.37
C LEU A 190 -2.98 -2.59 -2.88
N PRO A 191 -2.62 -1.59 -3.70
CA PRO A 191 -2.53 -1.77 -5.15
C PRO A 191 -1.59 -2.92 -5.52
N LEU A 192 -1.91 -3.65 -6.60
CA LEU A 192 -1.20 -4.86 -7.05
C LEU A 192 0.34 -4.77 -6.99
N GLY A 193 0.91 -3.69 -7.54
CA GLY A 193 2.38 -3.49 -7.56
C GLY A 193 3.05 -3.37 -6.19
N LEU A 194 2.29 -3.12 -5.12
CA LEU A 194 2.81 -2.96 -3.76
C LEU A 194 2.60 -4.20 -2.87
N ARG A 195 1.73 -5.14 -3.27
CA ARG A 195 1.35 -6.28 -2.41
C ARG A 195 2.54 -7.17 -2.06
N VAL A 196 3.19 -7.76 -3.07
CA VAL A 196 4.25 -8.75 -2.89
C VAL A 196 5.42 -8.19 -2.07
N LYS A 197 5.94 -7.01 -2.46
CA LYS A 197 7.04 -6.32 -1.77
C LYS A 197 6.72 -6.07 -0.29
N ASN A 198 5.50 -5.66 0.04
CA ASN A 198 5.11 -5.40 1.42
C ASN A 198 4.85 -6.70 2.21
N CYS A 199 4.41 -7.76 1.54
CA CYS A 199 4.26 -9.09 2.13
C CYS A 199 5.56 -9.69 2.63
N GLU A 200 6.67 -9.49 1.91
CA GLU A 200 7.99 -10.00 2.29
C GLU A 200 8.48 -9.46 3.64
N THR A 201 7.99 -8.27 4.03
CA THR A 201 8.34 -7.62 5.30
C THR A 201 7.46 -8.05 6.47
N LEU A 202 6.42 -8.86 6.23
CA LEU A 202 5.50 -9.30 7.27
C LEU A 202 6.14 -10.32 8.21
N ALA A 203 5.93 -10.12 9.51
CA ALA A 203 6.32 -11.09 10.53
C ALA A 203 5.62 -12.45 10.31
N GLY A 204 6.36 -13.55 10.51
CA GLY A 204 5.84 -14.91 10.32
C GLY A 204 5.73 -15.37 8.87
N SER A 205 6.10 -14.54 7.90
CA SER A 205 6.18 -14.89 6.47
C SER A 205 4.92 -15.60 5.93
N PRO A 206 3.72 -15.04 6.11
CA PRO A 206 2.46 -15.71 5.80
C PRO A 206 2.33 -16.12 4.31
N LEU A 207 2.88 -15.31 3.40
CA LEU A 207 2.89 -15.63 1.97
C LEU A 207 3.74 -16.88 1.66
N ARG A 208 4.89 -17.03 2.32
CA ARG A 208 5.71 -18.24 2.22
C ARG A 208 4.98 -19.46 2.76
N ARG A 209 4.21 -19.29 3.85
CA ARG A 209 3.39 -20.37 4.38
C ARG A 209 2.28 -20.79 3.41
N LEU A 210 1.63 -19.84 2.71
CA LEU A 210 0.68 -20.16 1.64
C LEU A 210 1.34 -20.92 0.49
N GLN A 211 2.55 -20.51 0.07
CA GLN A 211 3.34 -21.21 -0.94
C GLN A 211 3.63 -22.66 -0.53
N GLU A 212 4.04 -22.89 0.73
CA GLU A 212 4.30 -24.23 1.26
C GLU A 212 3.04 -25.09 1.31
N LEU A 213 1.90 -24.52 1.72
CA LEU A 213 0.62 -25.25 1.72
C LEU A 213 0.23 -25.68 0.31
N ALA A 214 0.35 -24.76 -0.67
CA ALA A 214 0.02 -25.03 -2.07
C ALA A 214 0.99 -26.02 -2.74
N SER A 215 2.29 -25.98 -2.42
CA SER A 215 3.29 -26.83 -3.07
C SER A 215 3.28 -28.27 -2.53
N ASN A 216 2.87 -28.44 -1.28
CA ASN A 216 2.85 -29.76 -0.61
C ASN A 216 1.46 -30.41 -0.60
N ASP A 217 0.46 -29.83 -1.29
CA ASP A 217 -0.94 -30.26 -1.22
C ASP A 217 -1.44 -30.44 0.23
N ALA A 218 -0.99 -29.58 1.13
CA ALA A 218 -1.23 -29.76 2.56
C ALA A 218 -2.62 -29.25 2.97
N LEU A 219 -3.28 -30.01 3.84
CA LEU A 219 -4.57 -29.63 4.41
C LEU A 219 -4.38 -28.63 5.57
N ILE A 220 -5.27 -27.64 5.62
CA ILE A 220 -5.34 -26.65 6.69
C ILE A 220 -6.81 -26.37 7.03
N SER A 221 -7.13 -26.18 8.32
CA SER A 221 -8.49 -25.77 8.69
C SER A 221 -8.76 -24.32 8.29
N ILE A 222 -10.03 -24.01 7.99
CA ILE A 222 -10.44 -22.65 7.61
C ILE A 222 -10.12 -21.62 8.70
N GLN A 223 -10.24 -22.00 9.97
CA GLN A 223 -9.86 -21.17 11.10
C GLN A 223 -8.36 -20.81 11.08
N LYS A 224 -7.47 -21.81 10.88
CA LYS A 224 -6.02 -21.57 10.81
C LYS A 224 -5.63 -20.77 9.57
N LEU A 225 -6.34 -20.95 8.46
CA LEU A 225 -6.11 -20.18 7.24
C LEU A 225 -6.50 -18.71 7.43
N ALA A 226 -7.61 -18.44 8.13
CA ALA A 226 -8.01 -17.08 8.51
C ALA A 226 -7.00 -16.42 9.46
N GLU A 227 -6.49 -17.18 10.42
CA GLU A 227 -5.45 -16.72 11.35
C GLU A 227 -4.14 -16.38 10.60
N LEU A 228 -3.75 -17.22 9.63
CA LEU A 228 -2.60 -16.96 8.74
C LEU A 228 -2.79 -15.69 7.91
N ALA A 229 -4.02 -15.41 7.48
CA ALA A 229 -4.37 -14.16 6.79
C ALA A 229 -4.36 -12.94 7.73
N GLY A 230 -4.26 -13.16 9.05
CA GLY A 230 -4.38 -12.12 10.08
C GLY A 230 -5.81 -11.58 10.20
N MET A 231 -6.79 -12.45 9.97
CA MET A 231 -8.20 -12.23 10.30
C MET A 231 -8.51 -12.79 11.69
N ASP A 232 -9.66 -12.39 12.24
CA ASP A 232 -10.19 -12.94 13.49
C ASP A 232 -10.73 -14.36 13.26
N PRO A 233 -10.07 -15.41 13.79
CA PRO A 233 -10.46 -16.80 13.53
C PRO A 233 -11.84 -17.15 14.10
N ASP A 234 -12.30 -16.48 15.17
CA ASP A 234 -13.58 -16.78 15.82
C ASP A 234 -14.79 -16.32 14.98
N LYS A 235 -14.56 -15.39 14.04
CA LYS A 235 -15.60 -14.85 13.16
C LYS A 235 -15.69 -15.57 11.81
N ILE A 236 -14.82 -16.54 11.54
CA ILE A 236 -14.72 -17.16 10.20
C ILE A 236 -15.92 -18.05 9.84
N ALA A 237 -16.76 -18.42 10.81
CA ALA A 237 -18.00 -19.16 10.55
C ALA A 237 -18.99 -18.35 9.68
N ALA A 238 -18.89 -17.02 9.68
CA ALA A 238 -19.75 -16.17 8.87
C ALA A 238 -19.36 -16.23 7.39
N ARG A 239 -20.32 -16.51 6.49
CA ARG A 239 -20.09 -16.60 5.03
C ARG A 239 -19.40 -15.35 4.45
N ALA A 240 -19.73 -14.16 4.97
CA ALA A 240 -19.07 -12.92 4.56
C ALA A 240 -17.57 -12.89 4.89
N LYS A 241 -17.18 -13.44 6.05
CA LYS A 241 -15.77 -13.57 6.45
C LYS A 241 -15.04 -14.63 5.63
N GLN A 242 -15.71 -15.69 5.22
CA GLN A 242 -15.13 -16.67 4.31
C GLN A 242 -14.90 -16.06 2.91
N LYS A 243 -15.81 -15.23 2.41
CA LYS A 243 -15.60 -14.48 1.15
C LYS A 243 -14.44 -13.49 1.26
N GLU A 244 -14.34 -12.78 2.38
CA GLU A 244 -13.22 -11.89 2.67
C GLU A 244 -11.89 -12.67 2.68
N LEU A 245 -11.84 -13.85 3.30
CA LEU A 245 -10.67 -14.73 3.26
C LEU A 245 -10.30 -15.12 1.82
N SER A 246 -11.28 -15.58 1.01
CA SER A 246 -11.03 -15.96 -0.39
C SER A 246 -10.50 -14.79 -1.21
N ALA A 247 -11.04 -13.58 -1.03
CA ALA A 247 -10.55 -12.37 -1.69
C ALA A 247 -9.11 -12.00 -1.25
N ILE A 248 -8.78 -12.14 0.05
CA ILE A 248 -7.43 -11.89 0.55
C ILE A 248 -6.43 -12.85 -0.09
N LEU A 249 -6.73 -14.15 -0.14
CA LEU A 249 -5.85 -15.13 -0.79
C LEU A 249 -5.73 -14.86 -2.30
N GLY A 250 -6.86 -14.51 -2.94
CA GLY A 250 -6.92 -14.17 -4.36
C GLY A 250 -6.01 -12.99 -4.71
N ALA A 251 -5.91 -11.99 -3.83
CA ALA A 251 -5.04 -10.83 -4.00
C ALA A 251 -3.54 -11.20 -4.06
N PHE A 252 -3.17 -12.42 -3.66
CA PHE A 252 -1.81 -12.98 -3.74
C PHE A 252 -1.70 -14.16 -4.71
N GLY A 253 -2.73 -14.41 -5.52
CA GLY A 253 -2.75 -15.51 -6.49
C GLY A 253 -2.93 -16.89 -5.85
N TYR A 254 -3.62 -16.97 -4.71
CA TYR A 254 -3.99 -18.24 -4.08
C TYR A 254 -5.50 -18.37 -3.96
N ALA A 255 -5.96 -19.61 -3.89
CA ALA A 255 -7.34 -19.97 -3.57
C ALA A 255 -7.35 -21.19 -2.65
N HIS A 256 -8.54 -21.53 -2.15
CA HIS A 256 -8.75 -22.70 -1.32
C HIS A 256 -10.04 -23.42 -1.69
N THR A 257 -10.11 -24.73 -1.45
CA THR A 257 -11.25 -25.59 -1.82
C THR A 257 -12.57 -25.18 -1.16
N ALA A 258 -12.53 -24.61 0.04
CA ALA A 258 -13.71 -24.17 0.77
C ALA A 258 -14.23 -22.76 0.43
N ALA A 259 -13.82 -22.18 -0.72
CA ALA A 259 -14.25 -20.84 -1.11
C ALA A 259 -15.79 -20.78 -1.26
N PRO A 260 -16.50 -19.84 -0.61
CA PRO A 260 -17.97 -19.85 -0.56
C PRO A 260 -18.67 -19.79 -1.91
N SER A 261 -18.01 -19.21 -2.91
CA SER A 261 -18.54 -19.03 -4.27
C SER A 261 -18.45 -20.32 -5.10
N PHE A 262 -17.55 -21.25 -4.73
CA PHE A 262 -17.39 -22.56 -5.38
C PHE A 262 -17.94 -23.73 -4.56
N SER A 263 -18.01 -23.61 -3.23
CA SER A 263 -18.53 -24.66 -2.36
C SER A 263 -20.07 -24.74 -2.38
N LEU A 264 -20.64 -25.94 -2.23
CA LEU A 264 -22.10 -26.11 -2.11
C LEU A 264 -22.64 -25.59 -0.77
N LYS A 265 -21.79 -25.51 0.26
CA LYS A 265 -22.15 -25.16 1.64
C LYS A 265 -21.11 -24.20 2.24
N SER A 266 -21.49 -23.43 3.25
CA SER A 266 -20.51 -22.69 4.04
C SER A 266 -19.64 -23.68 4.83
N ALA A 267 -18.34 -23.42 4.88
CA ALA A 267 -17.42 -24.30 5.58
C ALA A 267 -17.51 -24.13 7.09
N LYS A 268 -17.30 -25.21 7.84
CA LYS A 268 -17.10 -25.09 9.30
C LYS A 268 -15.70 -24.55 9.60
N PRO A 269 -15.46 -23.86 10.73
CA PRO A 269 -14.14 -23.35 11.08
C PRO A 269 -13.04 -24.44 11.13
N ASP A 270 -13.39 -25.64 11.58
CA ASP A 270 -12.52 -26.81 11.68
C ASP A 270 -12.41 -27.62 10.37
N GLU A 271 -13.25 -27.32 9.36
CA GLU A 271 -13.25 -28.00 8.06
C GLU A 271 -11.90 -27.82 7.36
N LEU A 272 -11.34 -28.92 6.86
CA LEU A 272 -10.07 -28.93 6.16
C LEU A 272 -10.25 -28.43 4.73
N ALA A 273 -9.29 -27.63 4.28
CA ALA A 273 -9.19 -27.18 2.91
C ALA A 273 -7.76 -27.27 2.41
N MET A 274 -7.64 -27.37 1.09
CA MET A 274 -6.37 -27.32 0.40
C MET A 274 -6.22 -25.94 -0.23
N VAL A 275 -5.04 -25.33 -0.05
CA VAL A 275 -4.66 -24.09 -0.74
C VAL A 275 -4.00 -24.46 -2.06
N PHE A 276 -4.23 -23.68 -3.12
CA PHE A 276 -3.62 -23.86 -4.43
C PHE A 276 -3.38 -22.53 -5.12
N GLY A 277 -2.45 -22.50 -6.07
CA GLY A 277 -2.14 -21.30 -6.86
C GLY A 277 -3.16 -21.04 -7.96
N LEU A 278 -3.40 -19.76 -8.24
CA LEU A 278 -4.19 -19.25 -9.37
C LEU A 278 -3.24 -18.80 -10.50
N GLU A 279 -3.76 -18.72 -11.72
CA GLU A 279 -2.99 -18.18 -12.85
C GLU A 279 -2.58 -16.72 -12.66
N ARG A 280 -3.41 -15.94 -11.96
CA ARG A 280 -3.23 -14.51 -11.73
C ARG A 280 -3.76 -14.11 -10.35
N GLU A 281 -3.22 -13.02 -9.82
CA GLU A 281 -3.83 -12.32 -8.71
C GLU A 281 -5.22 -11.81 -9.11
N ALA A 282 -6.15 -11.84 -8.15
CA ALA A 282 -7.51 -11.38 -8.32
C ALA A 282 -7.83 -10.31 -7.26
N ASP A 283 -8.43 -9.19 -7.69
CA ASP A 283 -8.89 -8.14 -6.77
C ASP A 283 -10.20 -8.50 -6.05
N SER A 284 -10.85 -9.59 -6.46
CA SER A 284 -12.09 -10.09 -5.88
C SER A 284 -12.12 -11.62 -5.87
N ASP A 285 -13.00 -12.17 -5.03
CA ASP A 285 -13.30 -13.61 -5.03
C ASP A 285 -13.81 -14.04 -6.43
N PRO A 286 -13.17 -15.03 -7.10
CA PRO A 286 -13.63 -15.50 -8.39
C PRO A 286 -15.00 -16.20 -8.28
N GLU A 287 -15.77 -16.15 -9.37
CA GLU A 287 -17.06 -16.83 -9.47
C GLU A 287 -16.95 -18.01 -10.45
N PRO A 288 -17.66 -19.13 -10.20
CA PRO A 288 -17.63 -20.30 -11.07
C PRO A 288 -18.27 -20.01 -12.44
N SER A 289 -17.69 -20.60 -13.50
CA SER A 289 -18.30 -20.62 -14.82
C SER A 289 -19.56 -21.50 -14.82
N GLN A 290 -20.38 -21.34 -15.86
CA GLN A 290 -21.55 -22.20 -16.10
C GLN A 290 -21.20 -23.70 -16.24
N HIS A 291 -19.94 -24.01 -16.56
CA HIS A 291 -19.45 -25.38 -16.75
C HIS A 291 -18.93 -26.01 -15.46
N TYR A 292 -18.55 -25.19 -14.47
CA TYR A 292 -17.99 -25.65 -13.21
C TYR A 292 -18.97 -26.53 -12.42
N ARG A 293 -20.16 -26.00 -12.13
CA ARG A 293 -21.11 -26.64 -11.22
C ARG A 293 -21.59 -28.02 -11.71
N PRO A 294 -21.94 -28.21 -12.99
CA PRO A 294 -22.25 -29.53 -13.51
C PRO A 294 -21.09 -30.52 -13.36
N MET A 295 -19.85 -30.09 -13.61
CA MET A 295 -18.68 -30.94 -13.44
C MET A 295 -18.43 -31.29 -11.98
N GLN A 296 -18.50 -30.30 -11.07
CA GLN A 296 -18.35 -30.50 -9.63
C GLN A 296 -19.33 -31.58 -9.12
N LEU A 297 -20.61 -31.47 -9.46
CA LEU A 297 -21.62 -32.47 -9.08
C LEU A 297 -21.33 -33.85 -9.67
N SER A 298 -20.84 -33.91 -10.92
CA SER A 298 -20.48 -35.17 -11.58
C SER A 298 -19.28 -35.85 -10.92
N ILE A 299 -18.29 -35.08 -10.47
CA ILE A 299 -17.15 -35.57 -9.69
C ILE A 299 -17.61 -36.05 -8.32
N MET A 300 -18.39 -35.24 -7.58
CA MET A 300 -18.89 -35.61 -6.26
C MET A 300 -19.70 -36.92 -6.29
N LEU A 301 -20.62 -37.09 -7.27
CA LEU A 301 -21.38 -38.32 -7.41
C LEU A 301 -20.48 -39.51 -7.74
N GLY A 302 -19.48 -39.32 -8.60
CA GLY A 302 -18.51 -40.35 -8.91
C GLY A 302 -17.67 -40.75 -7.69
N MET A 303 -17.25 -39.78 -6.88
CA MET A 303 -16.50 -40.02 -5.64
C MET A 303 -17.32 -40.85 -4.64
N VAL A 304 -18.63 -40.57 -4.49
CA VAL A 304 -19.50 -41.40 -3.64
C VAL A 304 -19.54 -42.86 -4.10
N ILE A 305 -19.50 -43.11 -5.41
CA ILE A 305 -19.48 -44.47 -5.97
C ILE A 305 -18.09 -45.12 -5.78
N ALA A 306 -17.02 -44.37 -6.03
CA ALA A 306 -15.65 -44.85 -5.89
C ALA A 306 -15.34 -45.24 -4.43
N PHE A 307 -15.85 -44.49 -3.46
CA PHE A 307 -15.70 -44.79 -2.04
C PHE A 307 -16.66 -45.86 -1.50
N ALA A 308 -17.40 -46.56 -2.36
CA ALA A 308 -18.37 -47.57 -1.89
C ALA A 308 -17.72 -48.73 -1.10
N ASP A 309 -16.43 -49.02 -1.35
CA ASP A 309 -15.63 -50.00 -0.62
C ASP A 309 -14.71 -49.36 0.45
N GLY A 310 -14.83 -48.05 0.66
CA GLY A 310 -14.08 -47.29 1.67
C GLY A 310 -12.68 -46.84 1.24
N LEU A 311 -12.23 -47.11 0.01
CA LEU A 311 -10.91 -46.70 -0.46
C LEU A 311 -10.98 -46.16 -1.89
N LEU A 312 -10.39 -44.99 -2.14
CA LEU A 312 -10.20 -44.52 -3.50
C LEU A 312 -8.94 -45.16 -4.11
N HIS A 313 -9.12 -46.00 -5.14
CA HIS A 313 -7.99 -46.62 -5.80
C HIS A 313 -7.23 -45.59 -6.67
N PRO A 314 -5.89 -45.64 -6.78
CA PRO A 314 -5.11 -44.67 -7.59
C PRO A 314 -5.54 -44.57 -9.07
N LEU A 315 -6.07 -45.66 -9.64
CA LEU A 315 -6.62 -45.65 -11.00
C LEU A 315 -7.94 -44.88 -11.10
N GLU A 316 -8.75 -44.88 -10.05
CA GLU A 316 -10.00 -44.11 -9.99
C GLU A 316 -9.70 -42.63 -9.80
N GLU A 317 -8.77 -42.28 -8.91
CA GLU A 317 -8.27 -40.92 -8.77
C GLU A 317 -7.77 -40.37 -10.11
N ARG A 318 -6.93 -41.14 -10.82
CA ARG A 318 -6.46 -40.77 -12.15
C ARG A 318 -7.60 -40.57 -13.15
N ARG A 319 -8.63 -41.43 -13.13
CA ARG A 319 -9.82 -41.26 -13.98
C ARG A 319 -10.59 -39.98 -13.66
N PHE A 320 -10.67 -39.57 -12.39
CA PHE A 320 -11.27 -38.29 -12.03
C PHE A 320 -10.44 -37.11 -12.57
N PHE A 321 -9.11 -37.17 -12.45
CA PHE A 321 -8.24 -36.13 -13.00
C PHE A 321 -8.34 -36.04 -14.52
N ASP A 322 -8.32 -37.16 -15.23
CA ASP A 322 -8.47 -37.22 -16.69
C ASP A 322 -9.85 -36.65 -17.12
N LYS A 323 -10.90 -36.92 -16.35
CA LYS A 323 -12.24 -36.36 -16.60
C LYS A 323 -12.27 -34.84 -16.41
N VAL A 324 -11.61 -34.32 -15.37
CA VAL A 324 -11.47 -32.87 -15.16
C VAL A 324 -10.64 -32.23 -16.26
N ASP A 325 -9.56 -32.88 -16.73
CA ASP A 325 -8.70 -32.38 -17.81
C ASP A 325 -9.39 -32.42 -19.18
N GLY A 326 -10.23 -33.42 -19.43
CA GLY A 326 -11.01 -33.55 -20.67
C GLY A 326 -12.26 -32.67 -20.73
N ALA A 327 -12.67 -32.05 -19.61
CA ALA A 327 -13.91 -31.27 -19.55
C ALA A 327 -13.84 -29.99 -20.41
N PRO A 328 -14.73 -29.79 -21.39
CA PRO A 328 -14.75 -28.56 -22.17
C PRO A 328 -15.31 -27.40 -21.33
N GLY A 329 -14.81 -26.18 -21.59
CA GLY A 329 -15.35 -24.95 -21.00
C GLY A 329 -14.89 -24.62 -19.58
N LEU A 330 -14.09 -25.48 -18.93
CA LEU A 330 -13.45 -25.15 -17.65
C LEU A 330 -12.16 -24.35 -17.84
N SER A 331 -12.00 -23.30 -17.03
CA SER A 331 -10.74 -22.57 -16.90
C SER A 331 -9.65 -23.42 -16.25
N ARG A 332 -8.40 -22.97 -16.30
CA ARG A 332 -7.30 -23.69 -15.64
C ARG A 332 -7.47 -23.69 -14.12
N ASP A 333 -7.82 -22.54 -13.53
CA ASP A 333 -8.05 -22.41 -12.08
C ASP A 333 -9.20 -23.31 -11.61
N GLU A 334 -10.25 -23.44 -12.42
CA GLU A 334 -11.36 -24.36 -12.13
C GLU A 334 -10.93 -25.83 -12.14
N ARG A 335 -10.06 -26.23 -13.08
CA ARG A 335 -9.51 -27.59 -13.10
C ARG A 335 -8.63 -27.86 -11.89
N VAL A 336 -7.75 -26.93 -11.54
CA VAL A 336 -6.90 -27.04 -10.34
C VAL A 336 -7.77 -27.17 -9.09
N ARG A 337 -8.81 -26.34 -8.97
CA ARG A 337 -9.78 -26.41 -7.88
C ARG A 337 -10.46 -27.76 -7.78
N LEU A 338 -11.04 -28.28 -8.86
CA LEU A 338 -11.72 -29.59 -8.86
C LEU A 338 -10.76 -30.73 -8.47
N LYS A 339 -9.51 -30.69 -8.95
CA LYS A 339 -8.48 -31.66 -8.54
C LYS A 339 -8.13 -31.55 -7.06
N ALA A 340 -8.04 -30.33 -6.53
CA ALA A 340 -7.84 -30.11 -5.10
C ALA A 340 -9.05 -30.61 -4.28
N GLU A 341 -10.28 -30.39 -4.74
CA GLU A 341 -11.50 -30.91 -4.10
C GLU A 341 -11.49 -32.46 -4.04
N ILE A 342 -11.06 -33.13 -5.11
CA ILE A 342 -10.90 -34.60 -5.13
C ILE A 342 -9.91 -35.05 -4.05
N LYS A 343 -8.75 -34.39 -3.95
CA LYS A 343 -7.72 -34.72 -2.94
C LYS A 343 -8.22 -34.51 -1.51
N VAL A 344 -8.96 -33.43 -1.26
CA VAL A 344 -9.56 -33.17 0.07
C VAL A 344 -10.58 -34.26 0.42
N CYS A 345 -11.50 -34.57 -0.50
CA CYS A 345 -12.47 -35.65 -0.28
C CYS A 345 -11.78 -37.01 -0.05
N ALA A 346 -10.66 -37.27 -0.71
CA ALA A 346 -9.92 -38.52 -0.54
C ALA A 346 -9.17 -38.63 0.78
N ALA A 347 -8.87 -37.51 1.44
CA ALA A 347 -8.24 -37.48 2.76
C ALA A 347 -9.24 -37.51 3.92
N ASP A 348 -10.49 -37.10 3.67
CA ASP A 348 -11.59 -37.09 4.66
C ASP A 348 -12.33 -38.45 4.74
N ALA A 349 -12.21 -39.29 3.71
CA ALA A 349 -12.81 -40.63 3.63
C ALA A 349 -11.92 -41.68 4.33
#